data_AF-A0ABD0P4U6-F1
#
_entry.id   AF-A0ABD0P4U6-F1
#
_cell.length_a   1.000
_cell.length_b   1.000
_cell.length_c   1.000
_cell.angle_alpha   90.00
_cell.angle_beta   90.00
_cell.angle_gamma   90.00
#
_symmetry.space_group_name_H-M   'P 1'
#
loop_
_entity.id
_entity.type
_entity.pdbx_description
1 polymer ?
#
loop_
_entity_poly.entity_id
_entity_poly.type
_entity_poly.pdbx_seq_one_letter_code
_entity_poly.pdbx_strand_id
1 'polypeptide(L)' 'DFYWYYSGKDIIDEPGKRNFSKAMTVAKQVFNSLTEYIQGPCTGNQQSLAHSRLWDAVVGFLHVFAHMMMKLAQ' A
#
# COMPACT_ATOMS: atom_id res chain seq x y z
N ASP A 1 -10.74 0.18 3.76
CA ASP A 1 -11.63 1.04 4.57
C ASP A 1 -11.47 2.52 4.32
N PHE A 2 -10.26 3.10 4.46
CA PHE A 2 -10.03 4.52 4.13
C PHE A 2 -10.52 4.89 2.72
N TYR A 3 -10.12 4.11 1.71
CA TYR A 3 -10.60 4.27 0.34
C TYR A 3 -12.14 4.23 0.27
N TRP A 4 -12.77 3.21 0.86
CA TRP A 4 -14.23 3.05 0.83
C TRP A 4 -14.97 4.20 1.52
N TYR A 5 -14.39 4.80 2.56
CA TYR A 5 -14.96 5.97 3.21
C TYR A 5 -14.95 7.22 2.30
N TYR A 6 -13.93 7.36 1.43
CA TYR A 6 -13.81 8.44 0.46
C TYR A 6 -14.30 8.08 -0.96
N SER A 7 -14.75 6.84 -1.21
CA SER A 7 -15.10 6.38 -2.55
C SER A 7 -16.32 7.13 -3.10
N GLY A 8 -17.32 7.40 -2.25
CA GLY A 8 -18.51 8.19 -2.58
C GLY A 8 -18.36 9.71 -2.41
N LYS A 9 -17.20 10.20 -1.96
CA LYS A 9 -16.94 11.64 -1.79
C LYS A 9 -16.19 12.19 -3.00
N ASP A 10 -16.55 13.38 -3.46
CA ASP A 10 -15.88 13.98 -4.62
C ASP A 10 -14.43 14.33 -4.33
N ILE A 11 -14.15 14.88 -3.15
CA ILE A 11 -12.82 15.38 -2.76
C ILE A 11 -12.39 14.74 -1.42
N ILE A 12 -11.10 14.47 -1.30
CA ILE A 12 -10.46 14.12 -0.02
C ILE A 12 -10.06 15.42 0.68
N ASP A 13 -10.57 15.65 1.87
CA ASP A 13 -10.25 16.81 2.68
C ASP A 13 -8.80 16.82 3.17
N GLU A 14 -8.30 17.99 3.55
CA GLU A 14 -6.91 18.19 3.96
C GLU A 14 -6.45 17.26 5.11
N PRO A 15 -7.24 17.04 6.18
CA PRO A 15 -6.93 16.01 7.18
C PRO A 15 -6.82 14.61 6.58
N GLY A 16 -7.72 14.25 5.65
CA GLY A 16 -7.69 12.99 4.91
C GLY A 16 -6.40 12.82 4.11
N LYS A 17 -5.99 13.85 3.35
CA LYS A 17 -4.75 13.86 2.57
C LYS A 17 -3.53 13.67 3.48
N ARG A 18 -3.45 14.38 4.61
CA ARG A 18 -2.36 14.24 5.60
C ARG A 18 -2.30 12.85 6.21
N ASN A 19 -3.43 12.28 6.59
CA ASN A 19 -3.50 10.94 7.18
C ASN A 19 -3.11 9.86 6.16
N PHE A 20 -3.58 9.99 4.91
CA PHE A 20 -3.19 9.09 3.83
C PHE A 20 -1.68 9.15 3.57
N SER A 21 -1.09 10.35 3.51
CA SER A 21 0.35 10.53 3.34
C SER A 21 1.17 9.84 4.43
N LYS A 22 0.78 10.00 5.71
CA LYS A 22 1.42 9.32 6.84
C LYS A 22 1.34 7.79 6.71
N ALA A 23 0.18 7.26 6.34
CA ALA A 23 0.01 5.82 6.13
C ALA A 23 0.90 5.30 4.98
N MET A 24 1.07 6.07 3.91
CA MET A 24 1.96 5.73 2.80
C MET A 24 3.44 5.75 3.20
N THR A 25 3.85 6.65 4.10
CA THR A 25 5.22 6.62 4.67
C THR A 25 5.47 5.31 5.41
N VAL A 26 4.51 4.84 6.22
CA VAL A 26 4.62 3.56 6.94
C VAL A 26 4.67 2.39 5.95
N ALA A 27 3.75 2.36 4.96
CA ALA A 27 3.74 1.32 3.94
C ALA A 27 5.06 1.24 3.18
N LYS A 28 5.62 2.39 2.78
CA LYS A 28 6.93 2.48 2.12
C LYS A 28 8.03 1.80 2.95
N GLN A 29 8.09 2.09 4.25
CA GLN A 29 9.10 1.50 5.12
C GLN A 29 8.96 -0.02 5.21
N VAL A 30 7.72 -0.53 5.33
CA VAL A 30 7.46 -1.97 5.35
C VAL A 30 7.92 -2.63 4.04
N PHE A 31 7.60 -2.04 2.89
CA PHE A 31 8.04 -2.57 1.60
C PHE A 31 9.56 -2.54 1.45
N ASN A 32 10.24 -1.50 1.91
CA ASN A 32 11.71 -1.45 1.93
C ASN A 32 12.30 -2.63 2.72
N SER A 33 11.79 -2.89 3.92
CA SER A 33 12.26 -4.02 4.74
C SER A 33 11.95 -5.38 4.10
N LEU A 34 10.81 -5.52 3.41
CA LEU A 34 10.52 -6.73 2.63
C LEU A 34 11.48 -6.91 1.45
N THR A 35 11.86 -5.83 0.77
CA THR A 35 12.85 -5.90 -0.31
C THR A 35 14.24 -6.25 0.22
N GLU A 36 14.65 -5.70 1.37
CA GLU A 36 15.91 -6.03 2.04
C GLU A 36 15.94 -7.52 2.44
N TYR A 37 14.82 -8.05 2.94
CA TYR A 37 14.69 -9.46 3.34
C TYR A 37 14.93 -10.46 2.19
N ILE A 38 14.66 -10.06 0.94
CA ILE A 38 14.83 -10.89 -0.26
C ILE A 38 15.93 -10.39 -1.21
N GLN A 39 16.71 -9.38 -0.81
CA GLN A 39 17.70 -8.75 -1.69
C GLN A 39 18.81 -9.71 -2.12
N GLY A 40 19.21 -10.63 -1.22
CA GLY A 40 20.10 -11.75 -1.54
C GLY A 40 19.33 -12.98 -2.04
N PRO A 41 19.97 -13.88 -2.81
CA PRO A 41 19.35 -15.10 -3.31
C PRO A 41 19.18 -16.16 -2.19
N CYS A 42 18.34 -15.86 -1.20
CA CYS A 42 17.94 -16.78 -0.15
C CYS A 42 16.60 -17.42 -0.51
N THR A 43 16.64 -18.64 -1.07
CA THR A 43 15.45 -19.37 -1.51
C THR A 43 14.43 -19.58 -0.39
N GLY A 44 14.90 -19.82 0.84
CA GLY A 44 14.02 -19.99 2.01
C GLY A 44 13.20 -18.73 2.30
N ASN A 45 13.81 -17.54 2.22
CA ASN A 45 13.11 -16.27 2.40
C ASN A 45 12.08 -16.03 1.30
N GLN A 46 12.45 -16.32 0.05
CA GLN A 46 11.57 -16.16 -1.11
C GLN A 46 10.36 -17.11 -1.05
N GLN A 47 10.57 -18.38 -0.72
CA GLN A 47 9.50 -19.36 -0.55
C GLN A 47 8.58 -18.98 0.62
N SER A 48 9.15 -18.57 1.75
CA SER A 48 8.36 -18.10 2.90
C SER A 48 7.48 -16.91 2.52
N LEU A 49 7.99 -15.98 1.71
CA LEU A 49 7.21 -14.84 1.23
C LEU A 49 6.14 -15.26 0.21
N ALA A 50 6.47 -16.18 -0.70
CA ALA A 50 5.54 -16.68 -1.72
C ALA A 50 4.34 -17.42 -1.12
N HIS A 51 4.53 -18.12 0.00
CA HIS A 51 3.47 -18.82 0.73
C HIS A 51 2.81 -17.98 1.85
N SER A 52 3.16 -16.69 1.94
CA SER A 52 2.54 -15.75 2.88
C SER A 52 1.27 -15.10 2.31
N ARG A 53 0.64 -14.23 3.10
CA ARG A 53 -0.49 -13.40 2.66
C ARG A 53 -0.09 -12.12 1.91
N LEU A 54 1.16 -12.01 1.46
CA LEU A 54 1.64 -10.83 0.75
C LEU A 54 0.79 -10.51 -0.49
N TRP A 55 0.36 -11.54 -1.23
CA TRP A 55 -0.42 -11.36 -2.45
C TRP A 55 -1.79 -10.72 -2.21
N ASP A 56 -2.47 -11.08 -1.12
CA ASP A 56 -3.73 -10.43 -0.71
C ASP A 56 -3.53 -8.92 -0.52
N ALA A 57 -2.42 -8.55 0.14
CA ALA A 57 -2.10 -7.15 0.41
C ALA A 57 -1.74 -6.38 -0.87
N VAL A 58 -0.92 -6.96 -1.75
CA VAL A 58 -0.49 -6.32 -3.01
C VAL A 58 -1.70 -6.01 -3.91
N VAL A 59 -2.65 -6.94 -4.04
CA VAL A 59 -3.88 -6.71 -4.82
C VAL A 59 -4.68 -5.54 -4.25
N GLY A 60 -4.78 -5.44 -2.92
CA GLY A 60 -5.41 -4.31 -2.24
C GLY A 60 -4.73 -2.96 -2.54
N PHE A 61 -3.39 -2.92 -2.50
CA PHE A 61 -2.63 -1.70 -2.85
C PHE A 61 -2.85 -1.27 -4.30
N LEU A 62 -2.84 -2.22 -5.26
CA LEU A 62 -3.11 -1.92 -6.66
C LEU A 62 -4.50 -1.31 -6.87
N HIS A 63 -5.51 -1.85 -6.19
CA HIS A 63 -6.88 -1.30 -6.24
C HIS A 63 -6.93 0.14 -5.70
N VAL A 64 -6.29 0.40 -4.56
CA VAL A 64 -6.21 1.74 -3.96
C VAL A 64 -5.48 2.70 -4.88
N PHE A 65 -4.33 2.33 -5.45
CA PHE A 65 -3.57 3.20 -6.35
C PHE A 65 -4.36 3.58 -7.61
N ALA A 66 -5.02 2.62 -8.25
CA ALA A 66 -5.80 2.88 -9.46
C ALA A 66 -6.91 3.93 -9.23
N HIS A 67 -7.58 3.92 -8.07
CA HIS A 67 -8.75 4.75 -7.83
C HIS A 67 -8.49 5.99 -6.98
N MET A 68 -7.47 5.99 -6.12
CA MET A 68 -7.15 7.15 -5.25
C MET A 68 -6.23 8.16 -5.92
N MET A 69 -5.38 7.77 -6.86
CA MET A 69 -4.44 8.70 -7.49
C MET A 69 -5.15 9.87 -8.18
N MET A 70 -6.30 9.62 -8.82
CA MET A 70 -7.10 10.67 -9.44
C MET A 70 -7.71 11.63 -8.39
N LYS A 71 -8.21 11.11 -7.27
CA LYS A 71 -8.84 11.91 -6.21
C LYS A 71 -7.85 12.71 -5.36
N LEU A 72 -6.60 12.27 -5.27
CA LEU A 72 -5.54 12.97 -4.54
C LEU A 72 -4.93 14.11 -5.34
N ALA A 73 -4.95 14.03 -6.67
CA ALA A 73 -4.40 15.04 -7.58
C ALA A 73 -5.33 16.24 -7.79
N GLN A 74 -6.61 16.13 -7.41
CA GLN A 74 -7.61 17.19 -7.39
C GLN A 74 -7.49 18.04 -6.10
#